data_AF-A0A8S3SWP1-F1
#
_entry.id   AF-A0A8S3SWP1-F1
#
_cell.length_a   1.000
_cell.length_b   1.000
_cell.length_c   1.000
_cell.angle_alpha   90.00
_cell.angle_beta   90.00
_cell.angle_gamma   90.00
#
_symmetry.space_group_name_H-M   'P 1'
#
loop_
_entity.id
_entity.type
_entity.pdbx_description
1 polymer ?
#
loop_
_entity_poly.entity_id
_entity_poly.type
_entity_poly.pdbx_seq_one_letter_code
_entity_poly.pdbx_strand_id
1 'polypeptide(L)'
;MVNILRAFVTDIMFWPEKGPVRDILENLSSTGVLKKTDLFTLWSQPAFKEILTDIRTKEYIVQVLLHLDILVEPKRYTETEVAADSFLVPCIVKENIPQKMRRNATDDKTLCIAYHLKETVVPSALSFKLIGAAISIWPLKVEDSRFCLYFQAAIMDADNRNELHIHVEGQRIFAYLINDVSKQLISPDLATTTQECLTLALERILQFYRRCFGKQSHHLMSDLFEIEVGEICNGKKCLIPLSEAKKKAQWRCENGKIHETKCPLNWVFEKNKKHCNSNCKGPETETLDLKPDNHHFVQLARTIGIADFYNFFIKLGMEKTDLDNLNFRYFSNPMDFMLMGLFEWRDKTESDQMTATFRKLQTALKAIERQHYLCQVHREDQTLAKIANISLQDVPSDDVISSLTEKKLIGDCIVHLGVELGLGINSIKETIVNNPRNLYGQIHNLLIKWKSGKVKSTIYRLMIALKNVKASEGLAFVMKTYGVKPNYEENLSSGNVSRSIPHPESCCPFQPTGTSTKWLQNVAVTSITCAKITLFEYDDHKKWNEVLRDGEDFIFHKTDTITTCVSDKLTGTATFKPDMEEPIRIVKEFDRTLKYVTFTINRDKDVGLTNPDSRPSP
;
A
#
# COMPACT_ATOMS: atom_id res chain seq x y z
N MET A 1 17.73 -4.17 -33.83
CA MET A 1 16.63 -3.64 -33.00
C MET A 1 15.49 -3.02 -33.81
N VAL A 2 15.68 -1.91 -34.54
CA VAL A 2 14.57 -1.22 -35.27
C VAL A 2 13.74 -2.15 -36.18
N ASN A 3 14.39 -3.04 -36.94
CA ASN A 3 13.65 -3.98 -37.81
C ASN A 3 12.85 -5.04 -37.01
N ILE A 4 13.31 -5.40 -35.81
CA ILE A 4 12.61 -6.33 -34.90
C ILE A 4 11.34 -5.65 -34.34
N LEU A 5 11.43 -4.35 -34.02
CA LEU A 5 10.27 -3.54 -33.62
C LEU A 5 9.24 -3.44 -34.75
N ARG A 6 9.69 -3.13 -35.97
CA ARG A 6 8.85 -3.08 -37.17
C ARG A 6 8.20 -4.42 -37.56
N ALA A 7 8.62 -5.54 -36.96
CA ALA A 7 7.99 -6.84 -37.19
C ALA A 7 6.57 -6.93 -36.60
N PHE A 8 6.26 -6.12 -35.59
CA PHE A 8 4.95 -6.11 -34.91
C PHE A 8 4.38 -4.70 -34.66
N VAL A 9 5.22 -3.67 -34.50
CA VAL A 9 4.78 -2.26 -34.44
C VAL A 9 4.99 -1.61 -35.82
N THR A 10 4.01 -1.77 -36.72
CA THR A 10 4.09 -1.28 -38.10
C THR A 10 2.71 -0.97 -38.69
N ASP A 11 2.67 -0.03 -39.65
CA ASP A 11 1.43 0.40 -40.32
C ASP A 11 0.82 -0.70 -41.19
N ILE A 12 -0.52 -0.66 -41.31
CA ILE A 12 -1.31 -1.69 -42.02
C ILE A 12 -0.95 -1.82 -43.51
N MET A 13 -0.38 -0.77 -44.10
CA MET A 13 0.11 -0.77 -45.48
C MET A 13 1.40 -1.58 -45.69
N PHE A 14 2.09 -1.97 -44.60
CA PHE A 14 3.26 -2.84 -44.63
C PHE A 14 2.95 -4.29 -44.19
N TRP A 15 1.68 -4.60 -43.88
CA TRP A 15 1.29 -5.95 -43.48
C TRP A 15 1.15 -6.84 -44.72
N PRO A 16 1.45 -8.15 -44.63
CA PRO A 16 1.12 -9.09 -45.69
C PRO A 16 -0.38 -9.06 -46.02
N GLU A 17 -0.75 -9.35 -47.27
CA GLU A 17 -2.17 -9.37 -47.66
C GLU A 17 -2.96 -10.49 -46.97
N LYS A 18 -2.33 -11.65 -46.71
CA LYS A 18 -2.95 -12.86 -46.15
C LYS A 18 -1.94 -13.71 -45.37
N GLY A 19 -2.44 -14.64 -44.56
CA GLY A 19 -1.65 -15.68 -43.88
C GLY A 19 -1.37 -15.39 -42.40
N PRO A 20 -0.68 -16.29 -41.67
CA PRO A 20 -0.64 -16.26 -40.21
C PRO A 20 -0.04 -14.98 -39.62
N VAL A 21 0.93 -14.36 -40.31
CA VAL A 21 1.49 -13.05 -39.91
C VAL A 21 0.43 -11.95 -39.98
N ARG A 22 -0.45 -11.98 -40.98
CA ARG A 22 -1.55 -11.01 -41.12
C ARG A 22 -2.58 -11.21 -40.01
N ASP A 23 -2.98 -12.46 -39.75
CA ASP A 23 -3.95 -12.81 -38.72
C ASP A 23 -3.47 -12.38 -37.31
N ILE A 24 -2.18 -12.58 -37.01
CA ILE A 24 -1.54 -12.11 -35.78
C ILE A 24 -1.61 -10.58 -35.66
N LEU A 25 -1.27 -9.84 -36.72
CA LEU A 25 -1.27 -8.37 -36.70
C LEU A 25 -2.68 -7.77 -36.60
N GLU A 26 -3.68 -8.38 -37.23
CA GLU A 26 -5.09 -7.98 -37.09
C GLU A 26 -5.59 -8.21 -35.66
N ASN A 27 -5.36 -9.39 -35.08
CA ASN A 27 -5.70 -9.68 -33.69
C ASN A 27 -4.95 -8.75 -32.71
N LEU A 28 -3.67 -8.47 -32.97
CA LEU A 28 -2.87 -7.56 -32.15
C LEU A 28 -3.39 -6.12 -32.21
N SER A 29 -3.78 -5.62 -33.39
CA SER A 29 -4.28 -4.24 -33.56
C SER A 29 -5.70 -3.99 -33.02
N SER A 30 -6.48 -5.05 -32.85
CA SER A 30 -7.79 -5.01 -32.22
C SER A 30 -7.68 -5.18 -30.70
N THR A 31 -7.00 -6.23 -30.23
CA THR A 31 -6.96 -6.58 -28.79
C THR A 31 -5.83 -5.95 -28.00
N GLY A 32 -4.74 -5.57 -28.67
CA GLY A 32 -3.47 -5.19 -28.01
C GLY A 32 -2.70 -6.36 -27.40
N VAL A 33 -3.19 -7.61 -27.53
CA VAL A 33 -2.59 -8.81 -26.93
C VAL A 33 -1.68 -9.51 -27.93
N LEU A 34 -0.45 -9.77 -27.51
CA LEU A 34 0.56 -10.49 -28.30
C LEU A 34 1.02 -11.73 -27.54
N LYS A 35 0.69 -12.93 -28.03
CA LYS A 35 1.21 -14.15 -27.42
C LYS A 35 2.69 -14.33 -27.75
N LYS A 36 3.41 -15.01 -26.87
CA LYS A 36 4.83 -15.35 -27.05
C LYS A 36 5.07 -16.24 -28.27
N THR A 37 4.16 -17.18 -28.53
CA THR A 37 4.10 -18.01 -29.75
C THR A 37 4.00 -17.16 -31.01
N ASP A 38 3.17 -16.12 -30.97
CA ASP A 38 2.83 -15.29 -32.11
C ASP A 38 3.99 -14.35 -32.41
N LEU A 39 4.59 -13.75 -31.37
CA LEU A 39 5.84 -12.99 -31.47
C LEU A 39 6.98 -13.81 -32.08
N PHE A 40 7.18 -15.06 -31.65
CA PHE A 40 8.20 -15.93 -32.22
C PHE A 40 7.86 -16.38 -33.65
N THR A 41 6.59 -16.40 -34.03
CA THR A 41 6.14 -16.63 -35.42
C THR A 41 6.47 -15.42 -36.30
N LEU A 42 6.20 -14.20 -35.83
CA LEU A 42 6.61 -12.96 -36.51
C LEU A 42 8.14 -12.90 -36.71
N TRP A 43 8.91 -13.37 -35.73
CA TRP A 43 10.38 -13.46 -35.79
C TRP A 43 10.94 -14.67 -36.53
N SER A 44 10.11 -15.56 -37.05
CA SER A 44 10.54 -16.70 -37.89
C SER A 44 10.63 -16.33 -39.39
N GLN A 45 10.29 -15.09 -39.76
CA GLN A 45 10.43 -14.59 -41.13
C GLN A 45 11.92 -14.56 -41.58
N PRO A 46 12.22 -14.74 -42.89
CA PRO A 46 13.60 -14.80 -43.40
C PRO A 46 14.49 -13.62 -42.96
N ALA A 47 13.93 -12.41 -42.90
CA ALA A 47 14.62 -11.18 -42.50
C ALA A 47 15.15 -11.17 -41.05
N PHE A 48 14.73 -12.12 -40.20
CA PHE A 48 15.19 -12.24 -38.81
C PHE A 48 15.95 -13.54 -38.54
N LYS A 49 16.00 -14.47 -39.50
CA LYS A 49 16.49 -15.84 -39.31
C LYS A 49 17.96 -15.92 -38.86
N GLU A 50 18.79 -14.95 -39.25
CA GLU A 50 20.21 -14.87 -38.88
C GLU A 50 20.45 -14.15 -37.55
N ILE A 51 19.48 -13.34 -37.07
CA ILE A 51 19.61 -12.49 -35.89
C ILE A 51 18.93 -13.12 -34.67
N LEU A 52 17.83 -13.83 -34.89
CA LEU A 52 16.98 -14.46 -33.87
C LEU A 52 16.99 -15.99 -34.05
N THR A 53 18.20 -16.54 -34.19
CA THR A 53 18.47 -17.96 -34.47
C THR A 53 18.04 -18.89 -33.34
N ASP A 54 18.34 -18.54 -32.09
CA ASP A 54 18.11 -19.39 -30.92
C ASP A 54 17.12 -18.78 -29.92
N ILE A 55 16.61 -19.63 -29.02
CA ILE A 55 15.59 -19.26 -28.03
C ILE A 55 16.11 -18.21 -27.04
N ARG A 56 17.36 -18.30 -26.57
CA ARG A 56 17.92 -17.37 -25.56
C ARG A 56 18.03 -15.97 -26.12
N THR A 57 18.42 -15.82 -27.39
CA THR A 57 18.46 -14.53 -28.07
C THR A 57 17.04 -13.94 -28.22
N LYS A 58 16.02 -14.76 -28.51
CA LYS A 58 14.61 -14.31 -28.51
C LYS A 58 14.14 -13.85 -27.12
N GLU A 59 14.41 -14.60 -26.06
CA GLU A 59 14.09 -14.22 -24.68
C GLU A 59 14.80 -12.91 -24.25
N TYR A 60 16.10 -12.77 -24.57
CA TYR A 60 16.86 -11.55 -24.29
C TYR A 60 16.24 -10.32 -24.98
N ILE A 61 15.84 -10.46 -26.23
CA ILE A 61 15.16 -9.38 -26.96
C ILE A 61 13.79 -9.06 -26.34
N VAL A 62 13.01 -10.05 -25.87
CA VAL A 62 11.78 -9.79 -25.10
C VAL A 62 12.08 -8.94 -23.86
N GLN A 63 13.11 -9.28 -23.08
CA GLN A 63 13.53 -8.49 -21.91
C GLN A 63 13.91 -7.04 -22.26
N VAL A 64 14.60 -6.82 -23.39
CA VAL A 64 14.89 -5.46 -23.89
C VAL A 64 13.62 -4.72 -24.27
N LEU A 65 12.62 -5.38 -24.86
CA LEU A 65 11.36 -4.76 -25.24
C LEU A 65 10.47 -4.39 -24.05
N LEU A 66 10.51 -5.20 -22.97
CA LEU A 66 9.90 -4.89 -21.68
C LEU A 66 10.59 -3.69 -21.03
N HIS A 67 11.93 -3.67 -21.00
CA HIS A 67 12.72 -2.56 -20.45
C HIS A 67 12.49 -1.20 -21.17
N LEU A 68 12.03 -1.22 -22.42
CA LEU A 68 11.73 -0.02 -23.22
C LEU A 68 10.25 0.41 -23.13
N ASP A 69 9.43 -0.24 -22.31
CA ASP A 69 7.95 -0.13 -22.25
C ASP A 69 7.26 -0.29 -23.63
N ILE A 70 7.80 -1.16 -24.49
CA ILE A 70 7.23 -1.46 -25.82
C ILE A 70 6.31 -2.68 -25.74
N LEU A 71 6.76 -3.70 -25.02
CA LEU A 71 5.90 -4.73 -24.46
C LEU A 71 5.59 -4.34 -23.02
N VAL A 72 4.37 -4.63 -22.57
CA VAL A 72 3.93 -4.47 -21.18
C VAL A 72 3.44 -5.82 -20.69
N GLU A 73 3.94 -6.28 -19.54
CA GLU A 73 3.37 -7.45 -18.88
C GLU A 73 2.10 -7.04 -18.13
N PRO A 74 0.95 -7.70 -18.36
CA PRO A 74 -0.25 -7.44 -17.58
C PRO A 74 -0.01 -7.82 -16.11
N LYS A 75 -0.37 -6.94 -15.16
CA LYS A 75 -0.29 -7.25 -13.74
C LYS A 75 -1.11 -8.51 -13.41
N ARG A 76 -0.45 -9.51 -12.80
CA ARG A 76 -1.04 -10.79 -12.36
C ARG A 76 -1.24 -10.79 -10.85
N TYR A 77 -2.36 -11.34 -10.39
CA TYR A 77 -2.60 -11.61 -8.95
C TYR A 77 -2.21 -13.04 -8.53
N THR A 78 -1.79 -13.88 -9.47
CA THR A 78 -1.46 -15.29 -9.24
C THR A 78 0.00 -15.56 -9.54
N GLU A 79 0.82 -15.63 -8.48
CA GLU A 79 2.18 -16.19 -8.50
C GLU A 79 2.12 -17.72 -8.62
N THR A 80 1.68 -18.20 -9.78
CA THR A 80 2.08 -19.51 -10.31
C THR A 80 3.15 -19.26 -11.35
N GLU A 81 4.31 -19.89 -11.20
CA GLU A 81 5.55 -19.69 -11.96
C GLU A 81 5.46 -20.11 -13.44
N VAL A 82 4.55 -19.49 -14.17
CA VAL A 82 4.44 -19.60 -15.63
C VAL A 82 4.82 -18.23 -16.19
N ALA A 83 5.92 -18.20 -16.96
CA ALA A 83 6.37 -17.02 -17.67
C ALA A 83 5.22 -16.38 -18.49
N ALA A 84 5.29 -15.08 -18.76
CA ALA A 84 4.21 -14.40 -19.45
C ALA A 84 4.10 -14.85 -20.92
N ASP A 85 3.25 -15.84 -21.19
CA ASP A 85 2.90 -16.28 -22.56
C ASP A 85 2.10 -15.24 -23.36
N SER A 86 1.76 -14.10 -22.76
CA SER A 86 1.02 -12.99 -23.36
C SER A 86 1.55 -11.64 -22.87
N PHE A 87 1.90 -10.77 -23.82
CA PHE A 87 2.27 -9.38 -23.61
C PHE A 87 1.16 -8.45 -24.11
N LEU A 88 1.20 -7.20 -23.66
CA LEU A 88 0.35 -6.12 -24.15
C LEU A 88 1.19 -5.13 -24.97
N VAL A 89 0.60 -4.58 -26.03
CA VAL A 89 1.22 -3.59 -26.92
C VAL A 89 0.27 -2.39 -27.11
N PRO A 90 0.16 -1.47 -26.13
CA PRO A 90 -0.84 -0.40 -26.16
C PRO A 90 -0.79 0.50 -27.40
N CYS A 91 0.39 0.68 -28.01
CA CYS A 91 0.62 1.59 -29.13
C CYS A 91 0.07 1.11 -30.50
N ILE A 92 -0.32 -0.16 -30.64
CA ILE A 92 -0.85 -0.71 -31.90
C ILE A 92 -2.39 -0.79 -31.91
N VAL A 93 -3.05 -0.61 -30.77
CA VAL A 93 -4.51 -0.74 -30.64
C VAL A 93 -5.19 0.41 -31.36
N LYS A 94 -6.05 0.09 -32.34
CA LYS A 94 -6.75 1.09 -33.17
C LYS A 94 -8.20 1.35 -32.74
N GLU A 95 -8.76 0.49 -31.88
CA GLU A 95 -10.15 0.58 -31.48
C GLU A 95 -10.37 1.68 -30.43
N ASN A 96 -11.37 2.52 -30.64
CA ASN A 96 -11.75 3.57 -29.70
C ASN A 96 -12.63 3.03 -28.57
N ILE A 97 -12.57 3.61 -27.36
CA ILE A 97 -13.49 3.25 -26.26
C ILE A 97 -14.95 3.30 -26.75
N PRO A 98 -15.71 2.18 -26.63
CA PRO A 98 -17.13 2.11 -26.98
C PRO A 98 -17.98 3.14 -26.23
N GLN A 99 -19.03 3.68 -26.87
CA GLN A 99 -19.92 4.62 -26.20
C GLN A 99 -20.54 4.07 -24.89
N LYS A 100 -20.77 2.74 -24.79
CA LYS A 100 -21.26 2.11 -23.56
C LYS A 100 -20.35 2.43 -22.36
N MET A 101 -19.05 2.21 -22.51
CA MET A 101 -18.06 2.42 -21.44
C MET A 101 -17.86 3.90 -21.11
N ARG A 102 -17.92 4.80 -22.10
CA ARG A 102 -17.86 6.26 -21.85
C ARG A 102 -19.03 6.76 -21.00
N ARG A 103 -20.20 6.10 -21.07
CA ARG A 103 -21.41 6.48 -20.31
C ARG A 103 -21.42 5.98 -18.87
N ASN A 104 -20.49 5.10 -18.47
CA ASN A 104 -20.33 4.69 -17.07
C ASN A 104 -19.79 5.83 -16.19
N ALA A 105 -19.15 6.84 -16.79
CA ALA A 105 -18.70 8.04 -16.08
C ALA A 105 -19.85 9.05 -15.90
N THR A 106 -20.52 9.02 -14.75
CA THR A 106 -21.64 9.90 -14.40
C THR A 106 -21.29 10.84 -13.23
N ASP A 107 -22.00 11.97 -13.12
CA ASP A 107 -21.77 12.98 -12.07
C ASP A 107 -21.79 12.37 -10.66
N ASP A 108 -22.74 11.47 -10.41
CA ASP A 108 -22.96 10.81 -9.12
C ASP A 108 -21.92 9.74 -8.76
N LYS A 109 -21.10 9.28 -9.72
CA LYS A 109 -20.20 8.10 -9.57
C LYS A 109 -18.72 8.38 -9.79
N THR A 110 -18.37 9.48 -10.47
CA THR A 110 -17.00 9.72 -10.93
C THR A 110 -16.30 10.88 -10.23
N LEU A 111 -15.08 10.63 -9.75
CA LEU A 111 -14.08 11.68 -9.50
C LEU A 111 -13.20 11.85 -10.74
N CYS A 112 -12.92 13.11 -11.13
CA CYS A 112 -12.10 13.44 -12.32
C CYS A 112 -10.85 14.23 -11.94
N ILE A 113 -9.71 13.81 -12.50
CA ILE A 113 -8.46 14.57 -12.52
C ILE A 113 -7.94 14.64 -13.96
N ALA A 114 -7.30 15.75 -14.32
CA ALA A 114 -6.63 15.91 -15.60
C ALA A 114 -5.22 16.48 -15.42
N TYR A 115 -4.28 15.94 -16.18
CA TYR A 115 -2.94 16.49 -16.36
C TYR A 115 -2.92 17.28 -17.65
N HIS A 116 -2.91 18.61 -17.52
CA HIS A 116 -2.86 19.53 -18.65
C HIS A 116 -1.40 19.84 -18.98
N LEU A 117 -0.91 19.25 -20.08
CA LEU A 117 0.47 19.39 -20.53
C LEU A 117 0.69 20.81 -21.08
N LYS A 118 1.74 21.50 -20.60
CA LYS A 118 2.04 22.89 -21.00
C LYS A 118 2.78 23.00 -22.33
N GLU A 119 3.23 21.88 -22.89
CA GLU A 119 3.92 21.81 -24.19
C GLU A 119 2.92 21.71 -25.34
N THR A 120 3.17 22.43 -26.44
CA THR A 120 2.22 22.55 -27.56
C THR A 120 1.97 21.24 -28.32
N VAL A 121 2.94 20.32 -28.29
CA VAL A 121 2.88 19.01 -28.97
C VAL A 121 3.10 17.90 -27.95
N VAL A 122 2.06 17.11 -27.69
CA VAL A 122 2.15 15.91 -26.86
C VAL A 122 2.78 14.77 -27.69
N PRO A 123 3.88 14.14 -27.26
CA PRO A 123 4.39 12.95 -27.93
C PRO A 123 3.33 11.85 -27.92
N SER A 124 2.97 11.29 -29.07
CA SER A 124 1.95 10.24 -29.17
C SER A 124 2.24 9.04 -28.25
N ALA A 125 3.53 8.69 -28.15
CA ALA A 125 4.05 7.65 -27.26
C ALA A 125 3.90 7.94 -25.75
N LEU A 126 3.70 9.19 -25.32
CA LEU A 126 3.48 9.54 -23.91
C LEU A 126 2.22 8.84 -23.35
N SER A 127 1.14 8.85 -24.14
CA SER A 127 -0.13 8.21 -23.78
C SER A 127 0.04 6.71 -23.53
N PHE A 128 0.67 6.01 -24.47
CA PHE A 128 0.90 4.57 -24.42
C PHE A 128 1.89 4.17 -23.32
N LYS A 129 2.94 4.97 -23.07
CA LYS A 129 3.86 4.73 -21.95
C LYS A 129 3.20 4.92 -20.58
N LEU A 130 2.35 5.93 -20.42
CA LEU A 130 1.61 6.11 -19.16
C LEU A 130 0.58 5.00 -18.94
N ILE A 131 -0.14 4.60 -19.99
CA ILE A 131 -1.06 3.45 -19.95
C ILE A 131 -0.30 2.17 -19.59
N GLY A 132 0.86 1.91 -20.21
CA GLY A 132 1.72 0.78 -19.85
C GLY A 132 2.15 0.80 -18.39
N ALA A 133 2.63 1.94 -17.90
CA ALA A 133 3.00 2.12 -16.49
C ALA A 133 1.81 1.91 -15.53
N ALA A 134 0.60 2.33 -15.91
CA ALA A 134 -0.61 2.10 -15.13
C ALA A 134 -1.03 0.62 -15.11
N ILE A 135 -0.93 -0.09 -16.23
CA ILE A 135 -1.27 -1.53 -16.32
C ILE A 135 -0.32 -2.41 -15.49
N SER A 136 0.93 -1.97 -15.29
CA SER A 136 1.85 -2.61 -14.34
C SER A 136 1.46 -2.41 -12.87
N ILE A 137 0.58 -1.44 -12.56
CA ILE A 137 0.11 -1.12 -11.21
C ILE A 137 -1.33 -1.63 -10.96
N TRP A 138 -2.21 -1.60 -11.95
CA TRP A 138 -3.60 -2.04 -11.87
C TRP A 138 -3.95 -3.04 -12.97
N PRO A 139 -4.69 -4.12 -12.66
CA PRO A 139 -5.15 -5.07 -13.68
C PRO A 139 -6.02 -4.37 -14.72
N LEU A 140 -5.87 -4.72 -16.00
CA LEU A 140 -6.86 -4.35 -17.01
C LEU A 140 -8.18 -5.06 -16.72
N LYS A 141 -9.28 -4.29 -16.75
CA LYS A 141 -10.63 -4.84 -16.68
C LYS A 141 -10.86 -5.77 -17.87
N VAL A 142 -11.56 -6.88 -17.63
CA VAL A 142 -11.99 -7.82 -18.69
C VAL A 142 -13.50 -7.72 -18.85
N GLU A 143 -13.97 -7.41 -20.06
CA GLU A 143 -15.38 -7.37 -20.43
C GLU A 143 -15.56 -8.16 -21.72
N ASP A 144 -16.62 -8.98 -21.83
CA ASP A 144 -16.88 -9.82 -23.00
C ASP A 144 -15.66 -10.69 -23.43
N SER A 145 -14.94 -11.24 -22.43
CA SER A 145 -13.68 -12.01 -22.57
C SER A 145 -12.49 -11.25 -23.20
N ARG A 146 -12.55 -9.91 -23.26
CA ARG A 146 -11.50 -9.05 -23.82
C ARG A 146 -10.98 -8.06 -22.78
N PHE A 147 -9.67 -7.79 -22.81
CA PHE A 147 -9.10 -6.68 -22.03
C PHE A 147 -9.57 -5.32 -22.54
N CYS A 148 -9.98 -4.44 -21.62
CA CYS A 148 -10.43 -3.08 -21.91
C CYS A 148 -9.28 -2.11 -22.21
N LEU A 149 -8.48 -2.44 -23.24
CA LEU A 149 -7.39 -1.65 -23.79
C LEU A 149 -7.80 -1.09 -25.15
N TYR A 150 -7.60 0.21 -25.35
CA TYR A 150 -8.10 0.98 -26.49
C TYR A 150 -7.06 1.98 -26.99
N PHE A 151 -7.28 2.56 -28.17
CA PHE A 151 -6.42 3.62 -28.70
C PHE A 151 -6.38 4.81 -27.71
N GLN A 152 -5.18 5.08 -27.20
CA GLN A 152 -4.89 6.12 -26.20
C GLN A 152 -5.73 6.04 -24.91
N ALA A 153 -6.26 4.85 -24.57
CA ALA A 153 -7.05 4.68 -23.35
C ALA A 153 -7.05 3.26 -22.79
N ALA A 154 -7.29 3.14 -21.48
CA ALA A 154 -7.41 1.86 -20.78
C ALA A 154 -8.40 1.95 -19.61
N ILE A 155 -9.07 0.84 -19.32
CA ILE A 155 -9.92 0.66 -18.13
C ILE A 155 -9.30 -0.43 -17.27
N MET A 156 -9.07 -0.11 -16.00
CA MET A 156 -8.44 -0.98 -15.01
C MET A 156 -9.31 -1.09 -13.76
N ASP A 157 -9.23 -2.21 -13.06
CA ASP A 157 -9.90 -2.37 -11.77
C ASP A 157 -8.97 -1.82 -10.67
N ALA A 158 -9.36 -0.71 -10.04
CA ALA A 158 -8.60 -0.09 -8.95
C ALA A 158 -8.85 -0.83 -7.62
N ASP A 159 -10.08 -1.29 -7.41
CA ASP A 159 -10.48 -2.32 -6.44
C ASP A 159 -11.79 -3.00 -6.91
N ASN A 160 -12.42 -3.80 -6.06
CA ASN A 160 -13.65 -4.56 -6.36
C ASN A 160 -14.89 -3.70 -6.69
N ARG A 161 -14.84 -2.37 -6.51
CA ARG A 161 -15.95 -1.42 -6.72
C ARG A 161 -15.55 -0.17 -7.49
N ASN A 162 -14.25 0.08 -7.64
CA ASN A 162 -13.72 1.29 -8.24
C ASN A 162 -12.95 0.96 -9.52
N GLU A 163 -13.39 1.51 -10.65
CA GLU A 163 -12.70 1.42 -11.93
C GLU A 163 -11.82 2.66 -12.14
N LEU A 164 -10.58 2.47 -12.59
CA LEU A 164 -9.69 3.51 -13.07
C LEU A 164 -9.74 3.56 -14.60
N HIS A 165 -10.30 4.63 -15.16
CA HIS A 165 -10.29 4.88 -16.60
C HIS A 165 -9.23 5.94 -16.88
N ILE A 166 -8.25 5.63 -17.73
CA ILE A 166 -7.28 6.61 -18.23
C ILE A 166 -7.52 6.78 -19.72
N HIS A 167 -7.63 8.03 -20.20
CA HIS A 167 -7.65 8.32 -21.63
C HIS A 167 -6.99 9.66 -21.93
N VAL A 168 -6.45 9.81 -23.14
CA VAL A 168 -5.83 11.07 -23.60
C VAL A 168 -6.70 11.76 -24.63
N GLU A 169 -6.80 13.08 -24.54
CA GLU A 169 -7.58 13.91 -25.47
C GLU A 169 -6.89 15.29 -25.60
N GLY A 170 -6.33 15.55 -26.79
CA GLY A 170 -5.54 16.76 -27.04
C GLY A 170 -4.32 16.88 -26.13
N GLN A 171 -4.21 18.00 -25.42
CA GLN A 171 -3.13 18.27 -24.45
C GLN A 171 -3.43 17.77 -23.03
N ARG A 172 -4.54 17.05 -22.82
CA ARG A 172 -4.95 16.55 -21.50
C ARG A 172 -4.92 15.03 -21.42
N ILE A 173 -4.28 14.54 -20.38
CA ILE A 173 -4.41 13.15 -19.91
C ILE A 173 -5.45 13.16 -18.80
N PHE A 174 -6.54 12.44 -18.99
CA PHE A 174 -7.60 12.31 -18.00
C PHE A 174 -7.45 11.01 -17.22
N ALA A 175 -7.73 11.06 -15.93
CA ALA A 175 -8.02 9.88 -15.14
C ALA A 175 -9.37 10.05 -14.41
N TYR A 176 -10.20 9.02 -14.51
CA TYR A 176 -11.44 8.90 -13.78
C TYR A 176 -11.32 7.76 -12.78
N LEU A 177 -11.77 8.02 -11.55
CA LEU A 177 -12.03 6.97 -10.58
C LEU A 177 -13.56 6.88 -10.45
N ILE A 178 -14.11 5.73 -10.85
CA ILE A 178 -15.56 5.52 -11.00
C ILE A 178 -16.01 4.45 -10.03
N ASN A 179 -16.93 4.77 -9.14
CA ASN A 179 -17.50 3.80 -8.20
C ASN A 179 -18.77 3.14 -8.75
N ASP A 180 -18.97 1.85 -8.44
CA ASP A 180 -20.18 1.08 -8.75
C ASP A 180 -21.48 1.77 -8.32
N VAL A 181 -21.47 2.43 -7.16
CA VAL A 181 -22.64 3.04 -6.51
C VAL A 181 -22.57 4.57 -6.50
N SER A 182 -21.52 5.20 -5.95
CA SER A 182 -21.39 6.67 -5.87
C SER A 182 -19.97 7.17 -5.62
N LYS A 183 -19.62 8.36 -6.16
CA LYS A 183 -18.33 9.03 -5.94
C LYS A 183 -18.04 9.34 -4.47
N GLN A 184 -19.07 9.45 -3.63
CA GLN A 184 -18.92 9.65 -2.19
C GLN A 184 -18.32 8.43 -1.46
N LEU A 185 -18.38 7.24 -2.07
CA LEU A 185 -17.81 6.00 -1.52
C LEU A 185 -16.36 5.77 -1.97
N ILE A 186 -15.79 6.66 -2.80
CA ILE A 186 -14.40 6.57 -3.23
C ILE A 186 -13.50 7.08 -2.10
N SER A 187 -12.67 6.18 -1.57
CA SER A 187 -11.71 6.52 -0.51
C SER A 187 -10.74 7.62 -0.97
N PRO A 188 -10.53 8.69 -0.18
CA PRO A 188 -9.50 9.70 -0.44
C PRO A 188 -8.09 9.09 -0.55
N ASP A 189 -7.81 7.99 0.16
CA ASP A 189 -6.52 7.29 0.06
C ASP A 189 -6.36 6.59 -1.30
N LEU A 190 -7.41 5.98 -1.83
CA LEU A 190 -7.38 5.35 -3.16
C LEU A 190 -7.18 6.43 -4.25
N ALA A 191 -7.95 7.51 -4.18
CA ALA A 191 -7.84 8.63 -5.12
C ALA A 191 -6.44 9.25 -5.05
N THR A 192 -5.95 9.60 -3.86
CA THR A 192 -4.62 10.22 -3.69
C THR A 192 -3.49 9.28 -4.09
N THR A 193 -3.53 8.00 -3.72
CA THR A 193 -2.50 7.02 -4.17
C THR A 193 -2.48 6.89 -5.69
N THR A 194 -3.65 6.85 -6.31
CA THR A 194 -3.77 6.78 -7.77
C THR A 194 -3.17 8.03 -8.43
N GLN A 195 -3.48 9.22 -7.92
CA GLN A 195 -2.89 10.48 -8.38
C GLN A 195 -1.38 10.51 -8.18
N GLU A 196 -0.85 10.12 -7.01
CA GLU A 196 0.59 10.08 -6.74
C GLU A 196 1.32 9.15 -7.71
N CYS A 197 0.80 7.94 -7.92
CA CYS A 197 1.37 6.96 -8.86
C CYS A 197 1.36 7.47 -10.31
N LEU A 198 0.23 8.02 -10.77
CA LEU A 198 0.11 8.55 -12.15
C LEU A 198 0.98 9.79 -12.37
N THR A 199 1.07 10.68 -11.37
CA THR A 199 1.96 11.85 -11.41
C THR A 199 3.42 11.41 -11.50
N LEU A 200 3.87 10.49 -10.63
CA LEU A 200 5.26 10.02 -10.63
C LEU A 200 5.62 9.28 -11.94
N ALA A 201 4.69 8.49 -12.50
CA ALA A 201 4.88 7.84 -13.79
C ALA A 201 5.02 8.88 -14.92
N LEU A 202 4.10 9.84 -14.98
CA LEU A 202 4.11 10.92 -15.98
C LEU A 202 5.40 11.77 -15.88
N GLU A 203 5.80 12.14 -14.67
CA GLU A 203 7.04 12.87 -14.39
C GLU A 203 8.27 12.13 -14.92
N ARG A 204 8.40 10.83 -14.65
CA ARG A 204 9.53 10.00 -15.13
C ARG A 204 9.56 9.92 -16.66
N ILE A 205 8.41 9.73 -17.30
CA ILE A 205 8.33 9.65 -18.77
C ILE A 205 8.68 11.01 -19.41
N LEU A 206 8.20 12.13 -18.85
CA LEU A 206 8.53 13.47 -19.34
C LEU A 206 10.01 13.84 -19.08
N GLN A 207 10.62 13.40 -17.98
CA GLN A 207 12.06 13.54 -17.75
C GLN A 207 12.88 12.80 -18.79
N PHE A 208 12.48 11.59 -19.18
CA PHE A 208 13.13 10.83 -20.24
C PHE A 208 13.12 11.63 -21.55
N TYR A 209 11.96 12.12 -21.99
CA TYR A 209 11.86 12.95 -23.19
C TYR A 209 12.71 14.23 -23.10
N ARG A 210 12.65 14.99 -22.00
CA ARG A 210 13.48 16.20 -21.82
C ARG A 210 14.98 15.92 -21.89
N ARG A 211 15.45 14.79 -21.33
CA ARG A 211 16.87 14.38 -21.43
C ARG A 211 17.25 14.04 -22.87
N CYS A 212 16.37 13.35 -23.62
CA CYS A 212 16.59 13.06 -25.04
C CYS A 212 16.57 14.30 -25.94
N PHE A 213 15.83 15.35 -25.59
CA PHE A 213 15.73 16.60 -26.36
C PHE A 213 16.69 17.73 -25.93
N GLY A 214 17.67 17.44 -25.05
CA GLY A 214 18.93 18.19 -25.01
C GLY A 214 18.94 19.54 -24.27
N LYS A 215 17.98 19.86 -23.39
CA LYS A 215 18.06 21.05 -22.52
C LYS A 215 18.33 20.68 -21.06
N GLN A 216 19.60 20.82 -20.63
CA GLN A 216 20.04 20.68 -19.23
C GLN A 216 19.66 21.90 -18.38
N SER A 217 18.36 22.21 -18.30
CA SER A 217 17.84 23.22 -17.39
C SER A 217 17.21 22.54 -16.17
N HIS A 218 17.75 22.79 -14.97
CA HIS A 218 17.23 22.30 -13.69
C HIS A 218 15.91 22.98 -13.25
N HIS A 219 15.01 23.31 -14.19
CA HIS A 219 13.69 23.84 -13.87
C HIS A 219 12.84 22.80 -13.11
N LEU A 220 12.03 23.28 -12.16
CA LEU A 220 11.17 22.42 -11.35
C LEU A 220 10.20 21.62 -12.23
N MET A 221 9.94 20.37 -11.82
CA MET A 221 9.03 19.47 -12.53
C MET A 221 7.59 19.99 -12.65
N SER A 222 7.18 20.91 -11.77
CA SER A 222 5.90 21.64 -11.82
C SER A 222 5.68 22.46 -13.09
N ASP A 223 6.73 22.69 -13.89
CA ASP A 223 6.67 23.50 -15.10
C ASP A 223 6.25 22.70 -16.35
N LEU A 224 6.09 21.37 -16.23
CA LEU A 224 5.72 20.48 -17.35
C LEU A 224 4.22 20.36 -17.58
N PHE A 225 3.42 20.32 -16.51
CA PHE A 225 1.97 20.22 -16.58
C PHE A 225 1.31 20.95 -15.42
N GLU A 226 0.02 21.24 -15.57
CA GLU A 226 -0.86 21.67 -14.48
C GLU A 226 -1.81 20.53 -14.12
N ILE A 227 -2.07 20.36 -12.83
CA ILE A 227 -3.09 19.41 -12.34
C ILE A 227 -4.40 20.18 -12.22
N GLU A 228 -5.42 19.69 -12.91
CA GLU A 228 -6.80 20.17 -12.85
C GLU A 228 -7.65 19.08 -12.18
N VAL A 229 -8.54 19.44 -11.26
CA VAL A 229 -9.50 18.53 -10.62
C VAL A 229 -10.92 18.91 -11.02
N GLY A 230 -11.87 17.99 -10.98
CA GLY A 230 -13.22 18.31 -11.42
C GLY A 230 -14.25 17.18 -11.31
N GLU A 231 -15.37 17.41 -12.00
CA GLU A 231 -16.55 16.53 -12.03
C GLU A 231 -17.11 16.39 -13.44
N ILE A 232 -17.99 15.41 -13.65
CA ILE A 232 -18.77 15.26 -14.88
C ILE A 232 -20.11 15.99 -14.72
N CYS A 233 -20.35 17.07 -15.45
CA CYS A 233 -21.62 17.80 -15.48
C CYS A 233 -22.36 17.52 -16.80
N ASN A 234 -23.52 16.87 -16.74
CA ASN A 234 -24.36 16.56 -17.92
C ASN A 234 -23.58 15.87 -19.06
N GLY A 235 -22.67 14.95 -18.71
CA GLY A 235 -21.79 14.24 -19.65
C GLY A 235 -20.60 15.05 -20.18
N LYS A 236 -20.45 16.33 -19.79
CA LYS A 236 -19.27 17.17 -20.06
C LYS A 236 -18.35 17.22 -18.86
N LYS A 237 -17.06 17.44 -19.10
CA LYS A 237 -16.02 17.51 -18.07
C LYS A 237 -15.94 18.95 -17.57
N CYS A 238 -16.05 19.16 -16.26
CA CYS A 238 -15.94 20.49 -15.66
C CYS A 238 -14.76 20.51 -14.69
N LEU A 239 -13.69 21.18 -15.10
CA LEU A 239 -12.40 21.19 -14.44
C LEU A 239 -12.14 22.56 -13.78
N ILE A 240 -11.27 22.55 -12.77
CA ILE A 240 -10.72 23.73 -12.11
C ILE A 240 -9.23 23.44 -11.78
N PRO A 241 -8.30 24.40 -11.99
CA PRO A 241 -6.91 24.23 -11.58
C PRO A 241 -6.80 23.90 -10.08
N LEU A 242 -5.97 22.93 -9.71
CA LEU A 242 -5.78 22.51 -8.32
C LEU A 242 -5.37 23.67 -7.41
N SER A 243 -4.59 24.61 -7.94
CA SER A 243 -4.12 25.84 -7.27
C SER A 243 -5.27 26.79 -6.90
N GLU A 244 -6.40 26.72 -7.62
CA GLU A 244 -7.62 27.49 -7.39
C GLU A 244 -8.64 26.68 -6.57
N ALA A 245 -8.79 25.39 -6.84
CA ALA A 245 -9.65 24.47 -6.09
C ALA A 245 -9.30 24.45 -4.59
N LYS A 246 -8.01 24.51 -4.24
CA LYS A 246 -7.54 24.62 -2.84
C LYS A 246 -7.92 25.93 -2.13
N LYS A 247 -8.34 26.97 -2.87
CA LYS A 247 -8.64 28.32 -2.34
C LYS A 247 -10.13 28.64 -2.26
N LYS A 248 -10.97 27.92 -3.02
CA LYS A 248 -12.41 28.15 -3.11
C LYS A 248 -13.17 26.97 -2.50
N ALA A 249 -14.28 27.22 -1.79
CA ALA A 249 -15.18 26.15 -1.34
C ALA A 249 -16.09 25.64 -2.47
N GLN A 250 -16.41 26.52 -3.42
CA GLN A 250 -17.25 26.23 -4.58
C GLN A 250 -16.69 26.92 -5.82
N TRP A 251 -16.95 26.37 -7.00
CA TRP A 251 -16.69 27.02 -8.27
C TRP A 251 -17.90 26.94 -9.20
N ARG A 252 -17.99 27.86 -10.16
CA ARG A 252 -18.98 27.83 -11.23
C ARG A 252 -18.31 27.29 -12.49
N CYS A 253 -18.87 26.25 -13.09
CA CYS A 253 -18.36 25.71 -14.35
C CYS A 253 -18.86 26.52 -15.56
N GLU A 254 -18.31 26.24 -16.74
CA GLU A 254 -18.69 26.89 -18.00
C GLU A 254 -20.19 26.73 -18.33
N ASN A 255 -20.83 25.66 -17.87
CA ASN A 255 -22.27 25.43 -18.03
C ASN A 255 -23.13 26.18 -16.98
N GLY A 256 -22.53 27.05 -16.15
CA GLY A 256 -23.22 27.85 -15.13
C GLY A 256 -23.58 27.11 -13.82
N LYS A 257 -23.43 25.78 -13.76
CA LYS A 257 -23.64 24.98 -12.54
C LYS A 257 -22.58 25.33 -11.48
N ILE A 258 -23.01 25.38 -10.22
CA ILE A 258 -22.11 25.53 -9.06
C ILE A 258 -21.76 24.13 -8.54
N HIS A 259 -20.48 23.91 -8.28
CA HIS A 259 -19.89 22.66 -7.80
C HIS A 259 -19.10 22.89 -6.51
N GLU A 260 -19.03 21.90 -5.62
CA GLU A 260 -18.25 21.96 -4.38
C GLU A 260 -16.85 21.39 -4.58
N THR A 261 -15.80 22.10 -4.15
CA THR A 261 -14.41 21.64 -4.31
C THR A 261 -14.06 20.49 -3.36
N LYS A 262 -14.85 20.26 -2.30
CA LYS A 262 -14.62 19.22 -1.28
C LYS A 262 -14.44 17.83 -1.89
N CYS A 263 -15.28 17.44 -2.84
CA CYS A 263 -15.26 16.09 -3.41
C CYS A 263 -14.11 15.88 -4.43
N PRO A 264 -13.86 16.77 -5.41
CA PRO A 264 -12.69 16.68 -6.29
C PRO A 264 -11.34 16.76 -5.57
N LEU A 265 -11.25 17.45 -4.43
CA LEU A 265 -10.02 17.52 -3.64
C LEU A 265 -9.63 16.19 -2.96
N ASN A 266 -10.49 15.16 -2.97
CA ASN A 266 -10.14 13.80 -2.55
C ASN A 266 -8.95 13.22 -3.34
N TRP A 267 -8.73 13.66 -4.59
CA TRP A 267 -7.57 13.30 -5.42
C TRP A 267 -6.23 13.78 -4.88
N VAL A 268 -6.23 14.83 -4.05
CA VAL A 268 -5.00 15.46 -3.52
C VAL A 268 -5.17 15.67 -2.01
N PHE A 269 -5.78 14.69 -1.36
CA PHE A 269 -5.97 14.68 0.06
C PHE A 269 -4.62 14.39 0.71
N GLU A 270 -4.07 15.36 1.44
CA GLU A 270 -2.79 15.19 2.10
C GLU A 270 -2.86 14.07 3.15
N LYS A 271 -2.43 12.85 2.78
CA LYS A 271 -2.24 11.67 3.65
C LYS A 271 -1.50 12.02 4.96
N ASN A 272 -0.65 13.04 4.90
CA ASN A 272 0.13 13.56 6.03
C ASN A 272 -0.61 14.57 6.93
N LYS A 273 -1.91 14.85 6.72
CA LYS A 273 -2.77 15.53 7.72
C LYS A 273 -3.17 14.61 8.89
N LYS A 274 -2.17 13.90 9.42
CA LYS A 274 -2.14 13.28 10.77
C LYS A 274 -2.28 14.33 11.87
N HIS A 275 -1.96 15.58 11.57
CA HIS A 275 -2.27 16.72 12.43
C HIS A 275 -3.42 17.51 11.80
N CYS A 276 -4.47 17.75 12.59
CA CYS A 276 -5.40 18.80 12.26
C CYS A 276 -4.62 20.13 12.23
N ASN A 277 -4.98 21.05 11.33
CA ASN A 277 -4.31 22.36 11.25
C ASN A 277 -4.32 23.04 12.63
N SER A 278 -3.34 23.85 13.00
CA SER A 278 -3.25 24.44 14.36
C SER A 278 -4.49 25.26 14.76
N ASN A 279 -5.23 25.77 13.77
CA ASN A 279 -6.50 26.49 13.94
C ASN A 279 -7.76 25.60 13.85
N CYS A 280 -7.62 24.27 13.88
CA CYS A 280 -8.70 23.30 13.79
C CYS A 280 -9.55 23.30 15.07
N LYS A 281 -10.82 23.70 14.95
CA LYS A 281 -11.79 23.75 16.06
C LYS A 281 -12.30 22.37 16.52
N GLY A 282 -11.85 21.29 15.87
CA GLY A 282 -12.32 19.90 16.07
C GLY A 282 -13.37 19.48 15.04
N PRO A 283 -14.17 18.44 15.34
CA PRO A 283 -15.33 18.04 14.53
C PRO A 283 -16.35 19.17 14.33
N GLU A 284 -17.20 19.04 13.31
CA GLU A 284 -18.30 19.97 13.05
C GLU A 284 -19.29 19.97 14.23
N THR A 285 -19.98 21.10 14.46
CA THR A 285 -20.74 21.31 15.72
C THR A 285 -21.88 20.31 15.90
N GLU A 286 -22.49 19.87 14.80
CA GLU A 286 -23.53 18.84 14.78
C GLU A 286 -22.98 17.45 15.14
N THR A 287 -21.76 17.11 14.68
CA THR A 287 -21.07 15.86 15.04
C THR A 287 -20.83 15.75 16.54
N LEU A 288 -20.58 16.87 17.21
CA LEU A 288 -20.29 16.90 18.65
C LEU A 288 -21.49 16.46 19.51
N ASP A 289 -22.71 16.63 19.03
CA ASP A 289 -23.93 16.25 19.77
C ASP A 289 -24.35 14.80 19.53
N LEU A 290 -23.68 14.09 18.62
CA LEU A 290 -23.91 12.66 18.41
C LEU A 290 -23.36 11.81 19.57
N LYS A 291 -23.99 10.64 19.77
CA LYS A 291 -23.55 9.61 20.71
C LYS A 291 -22.45 8.74 20.07
N PRO A 292 -21.29 8.54 20.72
CA PRO A 292 -20.28 7.59 20.26
C PRO A 292 -20.76 6.15 20.44
N ASP A 293 -20.45 5.29 19.47
CA ASP A 293 -20.66 3.84 19.58
C ASP A 293 -19.39 3.11 20.07
N ASN A 294 -19.46 1.77 20.07
CA ASN A 294 -18.34 0.94 20.54
C ASN A 294 -17.11 1.01 19.62
N HIS A 295 -17.27 1.16 18.29
CA HIS A 295 -16.13 1.28 17.36
C HIS A 295 -15.43 2.62 17.52
N HIS A 296 -16.19 3.71 17.73
CA HIS A 296 -15.62 5.01 18.07
C HIS A 296 -14.75 4.95 19.34
N PHE A 297 -15.12 4.14 20.34
CA PHE A 297 -14.28 3.92 21.52
C PHE A 297 -13.03 3.08 21.25
N VAL A 298 -13.09 2.05 20.38
CA VAL A 298 -11.90 1.31 19.93
C VAL A 298 -10.91 2.25 19.24
N GLN A 299 -11.38 3.07 18.31
CA GLN A 299 -10.51 4.02 17.62
C GLN A 299 -9.96 5.07 18.61
N LEU A 300 -10.78 5.58 19.52
CA LEU A 300 -10.33 6.55 20.51
C LEU A 300 -9.26 5.98 21.46
N ALA A 301 -9.43 4.76 21.97
CA ALA A 301 -8.46 4.11 22.84
C ALA A 301 -7.15 3.77 22.10
N ARG A 302 -7.22 3.35 20.82
CA ARG A 302 -6.04 3.21 19.95
C ARG A 302 -5.28 4.53 19.77
N THR A 303 -6.00 5.65 19.64
CA THR A 303 -5.39 6.97 19.40
C THR A 303 -4.83 7.62 20.68
N ILE A 304 -5.52 7.52 21.81
CA ILE A 304 -5.07 8.13 23.09
C ILE A 304 -3.83 7.41 23.62
N GLY A 305 -3.84 6.08 23.65
CA GLY A 305 -2.80 5.28 24.28
C GLY A 305 -2.75 5.41 25.81
N ILE A 306 -2.10 4.45 26.47
CA ILE A 306 -2.20 4.28 27.93
C ILE A 306 -1.68 5.48 28.74
N ALA A 307 -0.70 6.22 28.22
CA ALA A 307 -0.06 7.34 28.92
C ALA A 307 -0.98 8.55 29.09
N ASP A 308 -1.73 8.92 28.05
CA ASP A 308 -2.66 10.05 28.09
C ASP A 308 -4.03 9.62 28.69
N PHE A 309 -4.33 8.31 28.71
CA PHE A 309 -5.63 7.79 29.14
C PHE A 309 -5.96 8.09 30.61
N TYR A 310 -5.00 7.98 31.54
CA TYR A 310 -5.26 8.29 32.96
C TYR A 310 -5.81 9.71 33.13
N ASN A 311 -5.12 10.70 32.54
CA ASN A 311 -5.52 12.10 32.63
C ASN A 311 -6.85 12.34 31.90
N PHE A 312 -7.01 11.74 30.72
CA PHE A 312 -8.26 11.80 29.97
C PHE A 312 -9.46 11.26 30.75
N PHE A 313 -9.33 10.10 31.40
CA PHE A 313 -10.37 9.46 32.20
C PHE A 313 -10.81 10.32 33.39
N ILE A 314 -9.85 10.91 34.11
CA ILE A 314 -10.17 11.89 35.18
C ILE A 314 -10.84 13.15 34.60
N LYS A 315 -10.42 13.63 33.43
CA LYS A 315 -11.07 14.78 32.74
C LYS A 315 -12.45 14.47 32.16
N LEU A 316 -12.82 13.20 32.02
CA LEU A 316 -14.19 12.77 31.73
C LEU A 316 -15.13 12.82 32.95
N GLY A 317 -14.61 13.12 34.15
CA GLY A 317 -15.37 13.17 35.40
C GLY A 317 -15.42 11.85 36.17
N MET A 318 -14.58 10.89 35.79
CA MET A 318 -14.48 9.61 36.49
C MET A 318 -13.55 9.70 37.71
N GLU A 319 -13.76 8.85 38.70
CA GLU A 319 -12.93 8.84 39.90
C GLU A 319 -11.67 8.00 39.71
N LYS A 320 -10.63 8.29 40.51
CA LYS A 320 -9.42 7.46 40.53
C LYS A 320 -9.72 6.03 41.02
N THR A 321 -10.63 5.90 41.96
CA THR A 321 -11.17 4.62 42.48
C THR A 321 -11.77 3.75 41.39
N ASP A 322 -12.58 4.33 40.49
CA ASP A 322 -13.12 3.65 39.30
C ASP A 322 -11.96 3.10 38.43
N LEU A 323 -10.92 3.92 38.21
CA LEU A 323 -9.75 3.56 37.40
C LEU A 323 -8.86 2.49 38.05
N ASP A 324 -8.65 2.56 39.37
CA ASP A 324 -7.87 1.58 40.13
C ASP A 324 -8.60 0.21 40.13
N ASN A 325 -9.94 0.21 40.20
CA ASN A 325 -10.79 -0.99 40.06
C ASN A 325 -10.71 -1.59 38.64
N LEU A 326 -10.73 -0.74 37.60
CA LEU A 326 -10.54 -1.17 36.21
C LEU A 326 -9.14 -1.76 36.00
N ASN A 327 -8.11 -1.12 36.54
CA ASN A 327 -6.73 -1.59 36.43
C ASN A 327 -6.58 -2.96 37.11
N PHE A 328 -7.09 -3.14 38.33
CA PHE A 328 -7.09 -4.44 39.01
C PHE A 328 -7.76 -5.56 38.21
N ARG A 329 -8.77 -5.25 37.39
CA ARG A 329 -9.51 -6.23 36.58
C ARG A 329 -8.93 -6.48 35.19
N TYR A 330 -8.24 -5.50 34.59
CA TYR A 330 -7.84 -5.51 33.18
C TYR A 330 -6.37 -5.12 32.93
N PHE A 331 -5.51 -5.06 33.95
CA PHE A 331 -4.09 -4.65 33.84
C PHE A 331 -3.28 -5.46 32.79
N SER A 332 -3.69 -6.69 32.51
CA SER A 332 -3.01 -7.59 31.58
C SER A 332 -3.11 -7.18 30.11
N ASN A 333 -4.14 -6.41 29.73
CA ASN A 333 -4.24 -5.78 28.42
C ASN A 333 -4.61 -4.27 28.53
N PRO A 334 -3.68 -3.36 28.19
CA PRO A 334 -3.94 -1.92 28.24
C PRO A 334 -5.10 -1.44 27.34
N MET A 335 -5.36 -2.10 26.22
CA MET A 335 -6.45 -1.75 25.29
C MET A 335 -7.82 -2.10 25.89
N ASP A 336 -7.96 -3.29 26.47
CA ASP A 336 -9.18 -3.72 27.15
C ASP A 336 -9.45 -2.87 28.39
N PHE A 337 -8.41 -2.51 29.16
CA PHE A 337 -8.51 -1.55 30.26
C PHE A 337 -9.04 -0.18 29.78
N MET A 338 -8.47 0.40 28.73
CA MET A 338 -8.92 1.69 28.19
C MET A 338 -10.37 1.62 27.65
N LEU A 339 -10.72 0.54 26.95
CA LEU A 339 -12.06 0.30 26.44
C LEU A 339 -13.08 0.18 27.57
N MET A 340 -12.78 -0.61 28.60
CA MET A 340 -13.66 -0.77 29.76
C MET A 340 -13.85 0.55 30.51
N GLY A 341 -12.82 1.39 30.60
CA GLY A 341 -12.96 2.76 31.12
C GLY A 341 -13.87 3.65 30.27
N LEU A 342 -13.76 3.61 28.94
CA LEU A 342 -14.67 4.34 28.05
C LEU A 342 -16.13 3.86 28.18
N PHE A 343 -16.34 2.55 28.33
CA PHE A 343 -17.66 1.98 28.57
C PHE A 343 -18.21 2.34 29.94
N GLU A 344 -17.40 2.29 31.00
CA GLU A 344 -17.82 2.67 32.35
C GLU A 344 -18.15 4.16 32.44
N TRP A 345 -17.38 5.02 31.76
CA TRP A 345 -17.72 6.44 31.61
C TRP A 345 -19.07 6.67 30.92
N ARG A 346 -19.32 5.98 29.80
CA ARG A 346 -20.60 6.11 29.08
C ARG A 346 -21.75 5.66 29.99
N ASP A 347 -21.61 4.48 30.59
CA ASP A 347 -22.68 3.88 31.39
C ASP A 347 -22.97 4.72 32.66
N LYS A 348 -21.94 5.29 33.32
CA LYS A 348 -22.07 6.25 34.44
C LYS A 348 -22.72 7.57 34.00
N THR A 349 -22.29 8.11 32.85
CA THR A 349 -22.88 9.33 32.28
C THR A 349 -24.38 9.15 31.99
N GLU A 350 -24.76 7.97 31.46
CA GLU A 350 -26.15 7.64 31.14
C GLU A 350 -26.98 7.34 32.41
N SER A 351 -26.41 6.76 33.46
CA SER A 351 -27.10 6.60 34.76
C SER A 351 -27.37 7.95 35.44
N ASP A 352 -26.49 8.93 35.25
CA ASP A 352 -26.64 10.31 35.75
C ASP A 352 -27.64 11.14 34.90
N GLN A 353 -28.46 10.48 34.08
CA GLN A 353 -29.44 11.06 33.16
C GLN A 353 -28.86 12.03 32.13
N MET A 354 -27.55 11.98 31.86
CA MET A 354 -26.91 12.80 30.85
C MET A 354 -26.63 11.98 29.58
N THR A 355 -26.63 12.64 28.42
CA THR A 355 -26.19 11.98 27.19
C THR A 355 -24.65 11.94 27.14
N ALA A 356 -24.09 10.75 26.90
CA ALA A 356 -22.69 10.60 26.52
C ALA A 356 -22.53 11.02 25.05
N THR A 357 -21.82 12.11 24.79
CA THR A 357 -21.67 12.70 23.44
C THR A 357 -20.21 12.97 23.09
N PHE A 358 -19.91 13.12 21.79
CA PHE A 358 -18.59 13.55 21.33
C PHE A 358 -18.15 14.90 21.91
N ARG A 359 -19.08 15.81 22.27
CA ARG A 359 -18.81 17.08 22.95
C ARG A 359 -18.16 16.86 24.32
N LYS A 360 -18.58 15.84 25.08
CA LYS A 360 -17.95 15.50 26.37
C LYS A 360 -16.55 14.91 26.17
N LEU A 361 -16.40 13.98 25.23
CA LEU A 361 -15.09 13.42 24.84
C LEU A 361 -14.13 14.53 24.37
N GLN A 362 -14.60 15.46 23.55
CA GLN A 362 -13.80 16.59 23.04
C GLN A 362 -13.37 17.52 24.17
N THR A 363 -14.26 17.78 25.13
CA THR A 363 -13.95 18.60 26.31
C THR A 363 -12.83 18.00 27.15
N ALA A 364 -12.91 16.69 27.43
CA ALA A 364 -11.88 15.97 28.19
C ALA A 364 -10.55 15.88 27.42
N LEU A 365 -10.59 15.59 26.11
CA LEU A 365 -9.40 15.62 25.25
C LEU A 365 -8.76 17.02 25.18
N LYS A 366 -9.56 18.09 25.08
CA LYS A 366 -9.05 19.46 25.07
C LYS A 366 -8.38 19.81 26.39
N ALA A 367 -8.89 19.30 27.51
CA ALA A 367 -8.28 19.48 28.83
C ALA A 367 -6.95 18.71 29.03
N ILE A 368 -6.55 17.87 28.07
CA ILE A 368 -5.22 17.25 27.98
C ILE A 368 -4.49 17.61 26.66
N GLU A 369 -4.92 18.67 25.96
CA GLU A 369 -4.33 19.16 24.70
C GLU A 369 -4.36 18.16 23.53
N ARG A 370 -5.29 17.19 23.56
CA ARG A 370 -5.48 16.12 22.56
C ARG A 370 -6.78 16.22 21.75
N GLN A 371 -7.43 17.38 21.69
CA GLN A 371 -8.73 17.59 20.99
C GLN A 371 -8.80 17.06 19.55
N HIS A 372 -7.66 16.91 18.88
CA HIS A 372 -7.56 16.43 17.50
C HIS A 372 -7.71 14.91 17.33
N TYR A 373 -7.66 14.12 18.40
CA TYR A 373 -7.86 12.67 18.32
C TYR A 373 -9.26 12.30 17.83
N LEU A 374 -10.30 13.06 18.21
CA LEU A 374 -11.65 12.87 17.66
C LEU A 374 -11.76 13.12 16.15
N CYS A 375 -10.88 13.97 15.58
CA CYS A 375 -10.84 14.17 14.14
C CYS A 375 -10.29 12.95 13.39
N GLN A 376 -9.56 12.05 14.05
CA GLN A 376 -9.10 10.78 13.49
C GLN A 376 -10.17 9.71 13.66
N VAL A 377 -10.71 9.57 14.88
CA VAL A 377 -11.82 8.67 15.23
C VAL A 377 -13.01 8.80 14.27
N HIS A 378 -13.42 10.03 13.91
CA HIS A 378 -14.54 10.25 12.99
C HIS A 378 -14.21 10.03 11.50
N ARG A 379 -12.92 9.99 11.11
CA ARG A 379 -12.50 9.75 9.71
C ARG A 379 -12.40 8.28 9.37
N GLU A 380 -11.95 7.45 10.29
CA GLU A 380 -11.70 6.02 10.03
C GLU A 380 -12.97 5.16 10.04
N ASP A 381 -14.06 5.66 10.64
CA ASP A 381 -15.35 4.97 10.75
C ASP A 381 -16.00 4.65 9.38
N GLN A 382 -15.64 5.41 8.33
CA GLN A 382 -16.17 5.20 6.97
C GLN A 382 -15.47 4.05 6.20
N THR A 383 -14.31 3.57 6.67
CA THR A 383 -13.42 2.70 5.87
C THR A 383 -13.71 1.20 6.03
N LEU A 384 -14.30 0.76 7.15
CA LEU A 384 -14.36 -0.67 7.51
C LEU A 384 -15.70 -1.38 7.22
N ALA A 385 -16.73 -0.67 6.77
CA ALA A 385 -18.08 -1.23 6.64
C ALA A 385 -18.38 -2.04 5.35
N LYS A 386 -17.51 -2.04 4.33
CA LYS A 386 -17.85 -2.52 2.96
C LYS A 386 -16.81 -3.39 2.24
N ILE A 387 -16.02 -4.18 2.95
CA ILE A 387 -15.38 -5.35 2.33
C ILE A 387 -16.20 -6.58 2.73
N ALA A 388 -16.67 -7.32 1.73
CA ALA A 388 -17.35 -8.60 1.90
C ALA A 388 -17.15 -9.40 0.61
N ASN A 389 -16.04 -10.14 0.53
CA ASN A 389 -15.85 -11.08 -0.58
C ASN A 389 -16.83 -12.24 -0.45
N ILE A 390 -17.26 -12.74 -1.61
CA ILE A 390 -18.38 -13.69 -1.75
C ILE A 390 -17.97 -15.12 -1.31
N SER A 391 -16.67 -15.42 -1.23
CA SER A 391 -16.12 -16.76 -1.00
C SER A 391 -15.81 -17.14 0.46
N LEU A 392 -16.10 -16.28 1.45
CA LEU A 392 -15.86 -16.56 2.88
C LEU A 392 -17.10 -16.21 3.74
N GLN A 393 -18.28 -16.48 3.18
CA GLN A 393 -19.58 -16.22 3.80
C GLN A 393 -20.04 -17.33 4.77
N ASP A 394 -19.29 -18.42 4.87
CA ASP A 394 -19.60 -19.55 5.75
C ASP A 394 -19.39 -19.20 7.22
N VAL A 395 -20.14 -19.88 8.09
CA VAL A 395 -20.05 -19.76 9.55
C VAL A 395 -18.95 -20.69 10.05
N PRO A 396 -18.02 -20.23 10.92
CA PRO A 396 -16.97 -21.11 11.44
C PRO A 396 -17.56 -22.27 12.24
N SER A 397 -17.05 -23.48 12.00
CA SER A 397 -17.42 -24.67 12.76
C SER A 397 -17.04 -24.53 14.24
N ASP A 398 -17.72 -25.30 15.11
CA ASP A 398 -17.40 -25.30 16.53
C ASP A 398 -15.99 -25.84 16.79
N ASP A 399 -15.51 -26.80 15.99
CA ASP A 399 -14.12 -27.30 16.05
C ASP A 399 -13.07 -26.20 15.81
N VAL A 400 -13.39 -25.20 14.98
CA VAL A 400 -12.50 -24.05 14.73
C VAL A 400 -12.53 -23.09 15.92
N ILE A 401 -13.69 -22.85 16.53
CA ILE A 401 -13.81 -22.03 17.74
C ILE A 401 -13.09 -22.70 18.91
N SER A 402 -13.33 -23.98 19.16
CA SER A 402 -12.62 -24.79 20.15
C SER A 402 -11.12 -24.75 19.89
N SER A 403 -10.66 -25.05 18.66
CA SER A 403 -9.24 -25.00 18.30
C SER A 403 -8.58 -23.64 18.56
N LEU A 404 -9.24 -22.52 18.24
CA LEU A 404 -8.72 -21.17 18.51
C LEU A 404 -8.47 -20.96 20.02
N THR A 405 -9.35 -21.50 20.85
CA THR A 405 -9.33 -21.31 22.31
C THR A 405 -8.44 -22.30 23.05
N GLU A 406 -8.50 -23.59 22.70
CA GLU A 406 -7.72 -24.67 23.31
C GLU A 406 -6.23 -24.56 22.97
N LYS A 407 -5.91 -24.20 21.72
CA LYS A 407 -4.53 -23.95 21.26
C LYS A 407 -4.03 -22.55 21.63
N LYS A 408 -4.84 -21.75 22.34
CA LYS A 408 -4.47 -20.44 22.90
C LYS A 408 -4.03 -19.41 21.85
N LEU A 409 -4.60 -19.50 20.64
CA LEU A 409 -4.17 -18.73 19.46
C LEU A 409 -4.72 -17.29 19.43
N ILE A 410 -5.55 -16.94 20.41
CA ILE A 410 -6.08 -15.61 20.64
C ILE A 410 -5.51 -15.15 21.99
N GLY A 411 -4.78 -14.03 21.96
CA GLY A 411 -4.22 -13.42 23.16
C GLY A 411 -5.29 -12.81 24.07
N ASP A 412 -4.85 -12.23 25.19
CA ASP A 412 -5.71 -11.48 26.10
C ASP A 412 -6.18 -10.18 25.45
N CYS A 413 -7.35 -10.21 24.80
CA CYS A 413 -7.94 -9.07 24.06
C CYS A 413 -9.48 -9.18 23.95
N ILE A 414 -10.12 -9.73 24.99
CA ILE A 414 -11.54 -10.12 24.99
C ILE A 414 -12.48 -8.95 24.71
N VAL A 415 -12.23 -7.79 25.31
CA VAL A 415 -13.10 -6.61 25.18
C VAL A 415 -12.97 -6.04 23.77
N HIS A 416 -11.73 -5.85 23.30
CA HIS A 416 -11.48 -5.39 21.94
C HIS A 416 -12.03 -6.36 20.90
N LEU A 417 -11.78 -7.66 21.04
CA LEU A 417 -12.30 -8.70 20.14
C LEU A 417 -13.83 -8.73 20.13
N GLY A 418 -14.47 -8.57 21.29
CA GLY A 418 -15.93 -8.53 21.39
C GLY A 418 -16.53 -7.39 20.58
N VAL A 419 -15.91 -6.21 20.62
CA VAL A 419 -16.35 -5.05 19.82
C VAL A 419 -16.11 -5.28 18.32
N GLU A 420 -14.94 -5.77 17.91
CA GLU A 420 -14.61 -6.04 16.51
C GLU A 420 -15.50 -7.14 15.89
N LEU A 421 -15.99 -8.08 16.71
CA LEU A 421 -16.99 -9.07 16.33
C LEU A 421 -18.44 -8.51 16.26
N GLY A 422 -18.66 -7.27 16.73
CA GLY A 422 -19.96 -6.60 16.73
C GLY A 422 -20.87 -6.96 17.91
N LEU A 423 -20.30 -7.43 19.04
CA LEU A 423 -21.07 -7.70 20.26
C LEU A 423 -21.36 -6.42 21.04
N GLY A 424 -22.55 -6.36 21.64
CA GLY A 424 -22.91 -5.30 22.57
C GLY A 424 -22.17 -5.44 23.91
N ILE A 425 -21.83 -4.32 24.55
CA ILE A 425 -21.03 -4.28 25.79
C ILE A 425 -21.58 -5.21 26.90
N ASN A 426 -22.90 -5.33 27.03
CA ASN A 426 -23.52 -6.15 28.07
C ASN A 426 -23.19 -7.64 27.86
N SER A 427 -23.15 -8.10 26.61
CA SER A 427 -22.73 -9.47 26.25
C SER A 427 -21.25 -9.72 26.58
N ILE A 428 -20.40 -8.70 26.42
CA ILE A 428 -18.96 -8.77 26.74
C ILE A 428 -18.78 -8.83 28.27
N LYS A 429 -19.39 -7.88 29.01
CA LYS A 429 -19.37 -7.82 30.48
C LYS A 429 -19.87 -9.13 31.11
N GLU A 430 -21.00 -9.65 30.65
CA GLU A 430 -21.58 -10.91 31.13
C GLU A 430 -20.64 -12.11 30.87
N THR A 431 -19.95 -12.13 29.72
CA THR A 431 -18.98 -13.19 29.40
C THR A 431 -17.77 -13.19 30.35
N ILE A 432 -17.27 -12.01 30.69
CA ILE A 432 -16.18 -11.81 31.65
C ILE A 432 -16.60 -12.25 33.06
N VAL A 433 -17.80 -11.86 33.49
CA VAL A 433 -18.38 -12.19 34.81
C VAL A 433 -18.67 -13.69 34.96
N ASN A 434 -19.15 -14.37 33.92
CA ASN A 434 -19.49 -15.78 33.97
C ASN A 434 -18.25 -16.71 34.01
N ASN A 435 -17.07 -16.23 33.60
CA ASN A 435 -15.84 -17.02 33.52
C ASN A 435 -14.65 -16.29 34.19
N PRO A 436 -14.76 -15.89 35.48
CA PRO A 436 -13.74 -15.07 36.11
C PRO A 436 -12.40 -15.82 36.15
N ARG A 437 -11.33 -15.17 35.70
CA ARG A 437 -9.95 -15.71 35.63
C ARG A 437 -9.73 -16.87 34.62
N ASN A 438 -10.72 -17.27 33.82
CA ASN A 438 -10.54 -18.22 32.73
C ASN A 438 -10.56 -17.51 31.38
N LEU A 439 -9.42 -16.92 30.98
CA LEU A 439 -9.27 -16.17 29.73
C LEU A 439 -9.79 -16.95 28.51
N TYR A 440 -9.38 -18.21 28.36
CA TYR A 440 -9.76 -19.04 27.21
C TYR A 440 -11.26 -19.40 27.24
N GLY A 441 -11.83 -19.63 28.43
CA GLY A 441 -13.28 -19.77 28.61
C GLY A 441 -14.07 -18.49 28.31
N GLN A 442 -13.51 -17.31 28.61
CA GLN A 442 -14.08 -16.02 28.22
C GLN A 442 -14.06 -15.85 26.70
N ILE A 443 -12.91 -16.07 26.03
CA ILE A 443 -12.79 -16.00 24.56
C ILE A 443 -13.72 -17.02 23.88
N HIS A 444 -13.81 -18.24 24.40
CA HIS A 444 -14.70 -19.28 23.87
C HIS A 444 -16.16 -18.86 23.94
N ASN A 445 -16.63 -18.46 25.12
CA ASN A 445 -18.01 -17.99 25.28
C ASN A 445 -18.30 -16.74 24.46
N LEU A 446 -17.32 -15.85 24.27
CA LEU A 446 -17.43 -14.68 23.39
C LEU A 446 -17.66 -15.08 21.92
N LEU A 447 -16.85 -16.02 21.41
CA LEU A 447 -16.97 -16.54 20.04
C LEU A 447 -18.28 -17.31 19.83
N ILE A 448 -18.74 -18.09 20.81
CA ILE A 448 -20.04 -18.78 20.77
C ILE A 448 -21.20 -17.78 20.79
N LYS A 449 -21.16 -16.74 21.64
CA LYS A 449 -22.17 -15.67 21.64
C LYS A 449 -22.18 -14.85 20.35
N TRP A 450 -21.02 -14.64 19.74
CA TRP A 450 -20.93 -14.05 18.40
C TRP A 450 -21.55 -14.96 17.35
N LYS A 451 -21.17 -16.24 17.30
CA LYS A 451 -21.70 -17.22 16.34
C LYS A 451 -23.22 -17.38 16.42
N SER A 452 -23.80 -17.31 17.61
CA SER A 452 -25.25 -17.37 17.87
C SER A 452 -25.98 -16.02 17.82
N GLY A 453 -25.26 -14.93 17.54
CA GLY A 453 -25.79 -13.57 17.54
C GLY A 453 -26.68 -13.24 16.33
N LYS A 454 -27.33 -12.06 16.37
CA LYS A 454 -28.14 -11.52 15.26
C LYS A 454 -27.32 -11.07 14.05
N VAL A 455 -26.01 -10.99 14.20
CA VAL A 455 -25.06 -10.51 13.19
C VAL A 455 -24.54 -11.70 12.39
N LYS A 456 -24.42 -11.60 11.06
CA LYS A 456 -23.96 -12.74 10.25
C LYS A 456 -22.50 -13.09 10.58
N SER A 457 -22.30 -14.18 11.29
CA SER A 457 -21.00 -14.59 11.84
C SER A 457 -20.19 -15.41 10.85
N THR A 458 -19.59 -14.71 9.89
CA THR A 458 -18.80 -15.30 8.80
C THR A 458 -17.31 -15.47 9.15
N ILE A 459 -16.63 -16.46 8.59
CA ILE A 459 -15.15 -16.63 8.68
C ILE A 459 -14.43 -15.32 8.32
N TYR A 460 -14.89 -14.63 7.27
CA TYR A 460 -14.30 -13.35 6.86
C TYR A 460 -14.30 -12.29 7.97
N ARG A 461 -15.39 -12.19 8.74
CA ARG A 461 -15.50 -11.26 9.88
C ARG A 461 -14.63 -11.70 11.06
N LEU A 462 -14.53 -13.00 11.31
CA LEU A 462 -13.57 -13.53 12.31
C LEU A 462 -12.13 -13.14 11.93
N MET A 463 -11.76 -13.26 10.65
CA MET A 463 -10.44 -12.84 10.17
C MET A 463 -10.18 -11.34 10.31
N ILE A 464 -11.15 -10.47 9.99
CA ILE A 464 -11.01 -9.03 10.25
C ILE A 464 -10.82 -8.78 11.75
N ALA A 465 -11.66 -9.36 12.60
CA ALA A 465 -11.58 -9.14 14.04
C ALA A 465 -10.23 -9.58 14.60
N LEU A 466 -9.75 -10.78 14.22
CA LEU A 466 -8.43 -11.29 14.60
C LEU A 466 -7.28 -10.38 14.11
N LYS A 467 -7.35 -9.87 12.87
CA LYS A 467 -6.38 -8.86 12.37
C LYS A 467 -6.42 -7.59 13.21
N ASN A 468 -7.61 -7.06 13.48
CA ASN A 468 -7.82 -5.78 14.14
C ASN A 468 -7.38 -5.78 15.62
N VAL A 469 -7.46 -6.94 16.29
CA VAL A 469 -6.91 -7.16 17.65
C VAL A 469 -5.47 -7.67 17.66
N LYS A 470 -4.82 -7.81 16.50
CA LYS A 470 -3.44 -8.33 16.33
C LYS A 470 -3.23 -9.76 16.86
N ALA A 471 -4.24 -10.62 16.76
CA ALA A 471 -4.14 -12.05 17.05
C ALA A 471 -3.57 -12.81 15.83
N SER A 472 -2.32 -12.53 15.45
CA SER A 472 -1.71 -13.05 14.21
C SER A 472 -1.64 -14.58 14.16
N GLU A 473 -1.44 -15.28 15.29
CA GLU A 473 -1.47 -16.75 15.35
C GLU A 473 -2.87 -17.32 15.06
N GLY A 474 -3.91 -16.78 15.69
CA GLY A 474 -5.31 -17.15 15.46
C GLY A 474 -5.74 -16.84 14.02
N LEU A 475 -5.30 -15.71 13.48
CA LEU A 475 -5.52 -15.35 12.09
C LEU A 475 -4.85 -16.35 11.15
N ALA A 476 -3.56 -16.65 11.35
CA ALA A 476 -2.82 -17.63 10.54
C ALA A 476 -3.45 -19.04 10.61
N PHE A 477 -3.97 -19.45 11.78
CA PHE A 477 -4.69 -20.70 11.94
C PHE A 477 -6.02 -20.73 11.16
N VAL A 478 -6.85 -19.69 11.26
CA VAL A 478 -8.10 -19.59 10.49
C VAL A 478 -7.80 -19.57 8.99
N MET A 479 -6.80 -18.79 8.58
CA MET A 479 -6.34 -18.72 7.19
C MET A 479 -5.93 -20.10 6.66
N LYS A 480 -5.03 -20.80 7.37
CA LYS A 480 -4.60 -22.17 7.02
C LYS A 480 -5.78 -23.15 6.97
N THR A 481 -6.71 -23.08 7.92
CA THR A 481 -7.84 -24.02 8.02
C THR A 481 -8.81 -23.91 6.85
N TYR A 482 -9.07 -22.69 6.38
CA TYR A 482 -9.97 -22.43 5.24
C TYR A 482 -9.23 -22.21 3.91
N GLY A 483 -7.97 -22.66 3.80
CA GLY A 483 -7.18 -22.56 2.57
C GLY A 483 -6.87 -21.14 2.11
N VAL A 484 -7.06 -20.14 2.97
CA VAL A 484 -6.73 -18.74 2.67
C VAL A 484 -5.22 -18.57 2.80
N LYS A 485 -4.54 -18.21 1.71
CA LYS A 485 -3.10 -18.01 1.73
C LYS A 485 -2.75 -16.74 2.56
N PRO A 486 -1.78 -16.82 3.50
CA PRO A 486 -1.35 -15.67 4.28
C PRO A 486 -0.59 -14.65 3.41
N ASN A 487 -1.23 -13.53 3.07
CA ASN A 487 -0.55 -12.29 2.65
C ASN A 487 -0.06 -11.52 3.89
N TYR A 488 0.83 -12.12 4.68
CA TYR A 488 1.19 -11.75 6.07
C TYR A 488 2.65 -12.17 6.38
N GLU A 489 3.47 -11.53 7.24
CA GLU A 489 3.53 -10.25 8.00
C GLU A 489 5.02 -10.09 8.46
N GLU A 490 5.67 -8.95 8.72
CA GLU A 490 5.37 -7.50 8.63
C GLU A 490 6.70 -6.70 8.37
N ASN A 491 6.92 -5.55 9.05
CA ASN A 491 8.09 -4.65 9.18
C ASN A 491 8.13 -3.42 8.22
N LEU A 492 7.72 -2.20 8.55
CA LEU A 492 7.28 -1.58 9.82
C LEU A 492 7.97 -2.04 11.11
N SER A 493 9.29 -1.90 11.18
CA SER A 493 10.02 -1.87 12.46
C SER A 493 10.95 -0.66 12.51
N SER A 494 10.63 0.29 13.39
CA SER A 494 11.51 1.26 14.10
C SER A 494 12.72 1.87 13.35
N GLY A 495 12.94 3.19 13.25
CA GLY A 495 12.34 4.31 13.99
C GLY A 495 12.97 4.54 15.38
N ASN A 496 13.75 5.62 15.55
CA ASN A 496 13.95 6.44 16.77
C ASN A 496 14.94 7.59 16.45
N VAL A 497 14.61 8.88 16.53
CA VAL A 497 14.19 9.75 17.67
C VAL A 497 15.34 10.34 18.48
N SER A 498 15.59 11.63 18.27
CA SER A 498 16.07 12.65 19.24
C SER A 498 15.76 14.03 18.62
N ARG A 499 14.87 14.90 19.15
CA ARG A 499 15.02 15.80 20.33
C ARG A 499 16.40 16.50 20.31
N SER A 500 16.50 17.83 20.26
CA SER A 500 15.92 18.78 21.24
C SER A 500 15.63 20.22 20.74
N ILE A 501 14.86 20.94 21.57
CA ILE A 501 14.58 22.40 21.64
C ILE A 501 15.84 23.08 22.27
N PRO A 502 16.30 24.34 21.96
CA PRO A 502 15.51 25.60 22.09
C PRO A 502 15.79 26.81 21.15
N HIS A 503 14.72 27.56 20.85
CA HIS A 503 14.52 29.03 20.97
C HIS A 503 15.55 30.07 20.40
N PRO A 504 15.27 31.41 20.41
CA PRO A 504 15.47 32.25 19.22
C PRO A 504 16.67 33.21 19.26
N GLU A 505 16.91 33.87 18.11
CA GLU A 505 17.33 35.28 17.88
C GLU A 505 18.46 35.51 16.86
N SER A 506 18.03 36.11 15.74
CA SER A 506 18.70 37.21 15.02
C SER A 506 19.86 36.96 14.03
N CYS A 507 19.78 37.73 12.94
CA CYS A 507 20.85 38.24 12.05
C CYS A 507 21.67 37.29 11.14
N CYS A 508 21.59 37.57 9.83
CA CYS A 508 22.57 37.22 8.78
C CYS A 508 23.95 37.89 9.06
N PRO A 509 25.11 37.50 8.45
CA PRO A 509 25.25 36.93 7.09
C PRO A 509 26.38 35.86 6.81
N PHE A 510 26.35 35.30 5.58
CA PHE A 510 27.43 34.72 4.71
C PHE A 510 28.63 33.86 5.24
N GLN A 511 28.71 32.60 4.73
CA GLN A 511 29.88 31.78 4.24
C GLN A 511 31.21 31.60 5.05
N PRO A 512 32.06 30.57 4.75
CA PRO A 512 31.82 29.12 4.55
C PRO A 512 32.85 28.18 5.29
N THR A 513 32.77 26.84 5.07
CA THR A 513 33.73 25.71 5.34
C THR A 513 33.39 24.69 6.45
N GLY A 514 33.78 23.40 6.28
CA GLY A 514 33.88 22.41 7.38
C GLY A 514 33.12 21.06 7.26
N THR A 515 33.86 19.96 7.15
CA THR A 515 33.51 18.54 6.88
C THR A 515 32.84 17.67 7.99
N SER A 516 32.08 16.65 7.55
CA SER A 516 31.99 15.24 8.06
C SER A 516 31.01 14.80 9.19
N THR A 517 30.71 13.48 9.17
CA THR A 517 29.98 12.57 10.10
C THR A 517 28.50 12.80 10.47
N LYS A 518 27.55 12.08 9.79
CA LYS A 518 26.16 11.87 10.31
C LYS A 518 25.30 10.73 9.70
N TRP A 519 25.88 9.69 9.08
CA TRP A 519 25.16 8.74 8.19
C TRP A 519 25.00 7.29 8.72
N LEU A 520 24.57 7.07 9.97
CA LEU A 520 24.58 5.72 10.60
C LEU A 520 23.27 5.27 11.30
N GLN A 521 22.09 5.74 10.86
CA GLN A 521 20.81 5.46 11.56
C GLN A 521 19.77 4.60 10.84
N ASN A 522 20.07 4.00 9.66
CA ASN A 522 19.12 3.13 8.94
C ASN A 522 19.75 1.80 8.52
N VAL A 523 19.76 0.81 9.42
CA VAL A 523 19.88 -0.62 9.07
C VAL A 523 18.81 -1.39 9.83
N ALA A 524 17.77 -1.85 9.13
CA ALA A 524 16.71 -2.65 9.71
C ALA A 524 17.09 -4.15 9.66
N VAL A 525 17.33 -4.77 10.82
CA VAL A 525 17.66 -6.20 10.92
C VAL A 525 16.37 -7.02 10.84
N THR A 526 16.03 -7.47 9.63
CA THR A 526 14.82 -8.27 9.35
C THR A 526 15.14 -9.76 9.21
N SER A 527 15.60 -10.42 10.29
CA SER A 527 15.42 -11.87 10.53
C SER A 527 16.04 -12.31 11.86
N ILE A 528 15.49 -13.35 12.48
CA ILE A 528 15.92 -13.91 13.78
C ILE A 528 17.07 -14.95 13.58
N THR A 529 17.92 -14.75 12.57
CA THR A 529 18.97 -15.72 12.15
C THR A 529 20.26 -15.11 11.61
N CYS A 530 20.43 -13.78 11.67
CA CYS A 530 21.70 -13.14 11.31
C CYS A 530 22.77 -13.41 12.39
N ALA A 531 23.88 -14.05 12.02
CA ALA A 531 24.95 -14.44 12.95
C ALA A 531 26.09 -13.43 13.04
N LYS A 532 26.39 -12.70 11.96
CA LYS A 532 27.46 -11.67 11.91
C LYS A 532 27.21 -10.66 10.79
N ILE A 533 27.58 -9.41 11.04
CA ILE A 533 27.61 -8.31 10.05
C ILE A 533 29.03 -7.73 10.01
N THR A 534 29.50 -7.39 8.81
CA THR A 534 30.78 -6.70 8.64
C THR A 534 30.68 -5.67 7.52
N LEU A 535 31.11 -4.44 7.79
CA LEU A 535 31.05 -3.29 6.87
C LEU A 535 32.46 -2.90 6.40
N PHE A 536 32.61 -2.73 5.10
CA PHE A 536 33.83 -2.21 4.48
C PHE A 536 33.56 -0.88 3.76
N GLU A 537 34.47 0.08 3.92
CA GLU A 537 34.52 1.35 3.16
C GLU A 537 35.72 1.34 2.23
N TYR A 538 35.53 1.84 1.01
CA TYR A 538 36.60 2.07 0.04
C TYR A 538 37.16 3.47 0.25
N ASP A 539 38.44 3.54 0.66
CA ASP A 539 39.11 4.81 0.90
C ASP A 539 39.61 5.48 -0.40
N ASP A 540 39.95 6.76 -0.29
CA ASP A 540 40.53 7.55 -1.39
C ASP A 540 41.92 7.03 -1.84
N HIS A 541 42.51 6.09 -1.09
CA HIS A 541 43.75 5.38 -1.42
C HIS A 541 43.52 4.04 -2.13
N LYS A 542 42.26 3.73 -2.51
CA LYS A 542 41.83 2.53 -3.24
C LYS A 542 41.97 1.23 -2.43
N LYS A 543 41.93 1.31 -1.10
CA LYS A 543 41.88 0.15 -0.19
C LYS A 543 40.50 0.02 0.44
N TRP A 544 40.10 -1.22 0.69
CA TRP A 544 38.94 -1.52 1.52
C TRP A 544 39.40 -1.63 2.98
N ASN A 545 38.81 -0.83 3.85
CA ASN A 545 39.04 -0.89 5.29
C ASN A 545 37.78 -1.42 5.99
N GLU A 546 37.96 -2.31 6.97
CA GLU A 546 36.87 -2.77 7.84
C GLU A 546 36.49 -1.63 8.79
N VAL A 547 35.26 -1.13 8.71
CA VAL A 547 34.79 0.04 9.49
C VAL A 547 33.86 -0.35 10.62
N LEU A 548 33.21 -1.51 10.52
CA LEU A 548 32.38 -2.07 11.57
C LEU A 548 32.48 -3.60 11.59
N ARG A 549 32.80 -4.15 12.77
CA ARG A 549 32.68 -5.57 13.13
C ARG A 549 31.74 -5.67 14.31
N ASP A 550 30.76 -6.57 14.22
CA ASP A 550 29.91 -6.92 15.36
C ASP A 550 29.97 -8.44 15.60
N GLY A 551 30.04 -8.85 16.87
CA GLY A 551 30.27 -10.23 17.32
C GLY A 551 31.74 -10.62 17.59
N GLU A 552 31.93 -11.61 18.48
CA GLU A 552 33.24 -12.20 18.85
C GLU A 552 33.93 -12.92 17.67
N ASP A 553 35.20 -13.29 17.84
CA ASP A 553 36.02 -13.92 16.79
C ASP A 553 35.43 -15.27 16.34
N PHE A 554 34.81 -15.24 15.16
CA PHE A 554 33.99 -16.32 14.63
C PHE A 554 34.76 -17.15 13.58
N ILE A 555 34.74 -18.48 13.72
CA ILE A 555 35.34 -19.42 12.77
C ILE A 555 34.29 -19.84 11.75
N PHE A 556 34.58 -19.65 10.46
CA PHE A 556 33.68 -20.00 9.36
C PHE A 556 33.60 -21.52 9.15
N HIS A 557 32.39 -22.05 8.96
CA HIS A 557 32.14 -23.42 8.51
C HIS A 557 31.76 -23.45 7.02
N LYS A 558 32.00 -24.58 6.34
CA LYS A 558 31.66 -24.77 4.91
C LYS A 558 30.16 -24.63 4.58
N THR A 559 29.30 -24.66 5.59
CA THR A 559 27.84 -24.58 5.50
C THR A 559 27.29 -23.16 5.72
N ASP A 560 28.13 -22.21 6.14
CA ASP A 560 27.67 -20.84 6.41
C ASP A 560 27.45 -20.08 5.09
N THR A 561 26.34 -19.34 4.98
CA THR A 561 25.99 -18.61 3.75
C THR A 561 26.26 -17.12 3.90
N ILE A 562 27.08 -16.58 2.99
CA ILE A 562 27.42 -15.16 2.92
C ILE A 562 26.48 -14.47 1.92
N THR A 563 25.81 -13.41 2.37
CA THR A 563 24.98 -12.51 1.57
C THR A 563 25.65 -11.14 1.51
N THR A 564 25.73 -10.54 0.32
CA THR A 564 26.34 -9.22 0.12
C THR A 564 25.29 -8.18 -0.24
N CYS A 565 25.27 -7.06 0.48
CA CYS A 565 24.40 -5.91 0.21
C CYS A 565 25.22 -4.71 -0.26
N VAL A 566 24.72 -4.07 -1.33
CA VAL A 566 25.40 -3.03 -2.10
C VAL A 566 24.50 -1.80 -2.17
N SER A 567 24.91 -0.68 -1.56
CA SER A 567 24.06 0.52 -1.44
C SER A 567 24.40 1.59 -2.48
N ASP A 568 23.67 1.56 -3.60
CA ASP A 568 23.12 2.75 -4.29
C ASP A 568 22.18 2.37 -5.45
N LYS A 569 22.22 1.09 -5.88
CA LYS A 569 21.10 0.39 -6.53
C LYS A 569 20.96 -1.02 -5.98
N LEU A 570 19.78 -1.37 -5.46
CA LEU A 570 19.47 -2.72 -5.02
C LEU A 570 19.27 -3.66 -6.22
N THR A 571 20.27 -4.48 -6.54
CA THR A 571 20.14 -5.63 -7.43
C THR A 571 20.99 -6.81 -6.99
N GLY A 572 20.34 -7.90 -6.56
CA GLY A 572 20.92 -9.25 -6.51
C GLY A 572 21.40 -9.73 -5.14
N THR A 573 20.63 -10.63 -4.51
CA THR A 573 21.16 -11.55 -3.50
C THR A 573 21.87 -12.71 -4.21
N ALA A 574 23.20 -12.70 -4.19
CA ALA A 574 24.01 -13.85 -4.58
C ALA A 574 24.58 -14.53 -3.32
N THR A 575 24.46 -15.86 -3.25
CA THR A 575 24.93 -16.66 -2.12
C THR A 575 26.33 -17.18 -2.40
N PHE A 576 27.31 -16.80 -1.57
CA PHE A 576 28.71 -17.18 -1.76
C PHE A 576 29.20 -18.18 -0.73
N LYS A 577 30.16 -19.02 -1.15
CA LYS A 577 30.93 -19.93 -0.26
C LYS A 577 31.99 -19.14 0.51
N PRO A 578 32.48 -19.64 1.67
CA PRO A 578 33.38 -18.89 2.53
C PRO A 578 34.82 -18.85 2.00
N ASP A 579 35.06 -17.92 1.06
CA ASP A 579 36.36 -17.30 0.80
C ASP A 579 36.10 -15.83 0.45
N MET A 580 36.79 -14.88 1.10
CA MET A 580 36.38 -13.46 1.08
C MET A 580 36.99 -12.64 -0.07
N GLU A 581 38.00 -13.15 -0.77
CA GLU A 581 38.61 -12.44 -1.90
C GLU A 581 37.72 -12.44 -3.16
N GLU A 582 37.07 -13.57 -3.45
CA GLU A 582 36.26 -13.75 -4.66
C GLU A 582 35.02 -12.82 -4.71
N PRO A 583 34.20 -12.67 -3.64
CA PRO A 583 33.04 -11.77 -3.64
C PRO A 583 33.44 -10.29 -3.81
N ILE A 584 34.53 -9.85 -3.18
CA ILE A 584 35.04 -8.48 -3.30
C ILE A 584 35.53 -8.21 -4.73
N ARG A 585 36.13 -9.20 -5.41
CA ARG A 585 36.51 -9.10 -6.82
C ARG A 585 35.28 -8.98 -7.73
N ILE A 586 34.25 -9.80 -7.51
CA ILE A 586 33.01 -9.80 -8.31
C ILE A 586 32.27 -8.46 -8.17
N VAL A 587 32.14 -7.89 -6.97
CA VAL A 587 31.50 -6.59 -6.78
C VAL A 587 32.22 -5.46 -7.54
N LYS A 588 33.56 -5.51 -7.65
CA LYS A 588 34.36 -4.56 -8.45
C LYS A 588 34.15 -4.66 -9.97
N GLU A 589 33.63 -5.79 -10.48
CA GLU A 589 33.28 -5.94 -11.90
C GLU A 589 31.90 -5.32 -12.20
N PHE A 590 30.99 -5.27 -11.22
CA PHE A 590 29.64 -4.73 -11.39
C PHE A 590 29.56 -3.20 -11.31
N ASP A 591 30.23 -2.54 -10.35
CA ASP A 591 30.28 -1.08 -10.29
C ASP A 591 31.58 -0.56 -9.67
N ARG A 592 32.25 0.36 -10.37
CA ARG A 592 33.50 1.01 -9.92
C ARG A 592 33.29 2.27 -9.07
N THR A 593 32.05 2.73 -8.90
CA THR A 593 31.68 3.92 -8.14
C THR A 593 31.26 3.61 -6.69
N LEU A 594 31.28 2.33 -6.30
CA LEU A 594 30.88 1.89 -4.97
C LEU A 594 31.84 2.33 -3.87
N LYS A 595 31.25 2.91 -2.81
CA LYS A 595 31.97 3.38 -1.62
C LYS A 595 31.84 2.46 -0.41
N TYR A 596 30.72 1.73 -0.28
CA TYR A 596 30.42 0.88 0.87
C TYR A 596 29.89 -0.49 0.44
N VAL A 597 30.29 -1.55 1.15
CA VAL A 597 29.78 -2.92 0.97
C VAL A 597 29.54 -3.55 2.33
N THR A 598 28.37 -4.17 2.52
CA THR A 598 28.01 -4.88 3.76
C THR A 598 27.90 -6.37 3.49
N PHE A 599 28.48 -7.19 4.37
CA PHE A 599 28.33 -8.64 4.37
C PHE A 599 27.47 -9.08 5.56
N THR A 600 26.55 -10.01 5.30
CA THR A 600 25.65 -10.61 6.30
C THR A 600 25.79 -12.12 6.22
N ILE A 601 26.04 -12.77 7.37
CA ILE A 601 26.22 -14.22 7.45
C ILE A 601 25.01 -14.85 8.13
N ASN A 602 24.39 -15.81 7.43
CA ASN A 602 23.29 -16.62 7.94
C ASN A 602 23.77 -18.06 8.19
N ARG A 603 23.30 -18.65 9.29
CA ARG A 603 23.62 -20.02 9.69
C ARG A 603 22.43 -20.93 9.43
N ASP A 604 22.62 -22.00 8.66
CA ASP A 604 21.59 -23.04 8.52
C ASP A 604 21.35 -23.73 9.87
N LYS A 605 20.07 -23.94 10.23
CA LYS A 605 19.69 -24.49 11.54
C LYS A 605 19.78 -26.02 11.64
N ASP A 606 20.07 -26.72 10.54
CA ASP A 606 20.06 -28.18 10.44
C ASP A 606 21.44 -28.85 10.52
N VAL A 607 22.38 -28.26 11.26
CA VAL A 607 23.60 -28.98 11.72
C VAL A 607 23.43 -29.36 13.17
N GLY A 608 22.99 -30.61 13.40
CA GLY A 608 22.82 -31.15 14.74
C GLY A 608 24.13 -31.12 15.54
N LEU A 609 24.04 -30.71 16.81
CA LEU A 609 25.13 -30.77 17.78
C LEU A 609 25.49 -32.22 18.09
N THR A 610 26.32 -32.84 17.27
CA THR A 610 27.01 -34.10 17.62
C THR A 610 28.04 -33.80 18.70
N ASN A 611 27.68 -34.11 19.94
CA ASN A 611 28.52 -33.90 21.11
C ASN A 611 29.78 -34.79 21.03
N PRO A 612 31.02 -34.26 21.05
CA PRO A 612 32.22 -35.06 20.76
C PRO A 612 32.58 -36.12 21.81
N ASP A 613 32.05 -36.02 23.03
CA ASP A 613 32.58 -36.74 24.21
C ASP A 613 31.82 -38.01 24.62
N SER A 614 30.79 -38.45 23.89
CA SER A 614 30.12 -39.73 24.19
C SER A 614 30.91 -40.93 23.64
N ARG A 615 32.03 -41.29 24.28
CA ARG A 615 32.63 -42.62 24.11
C ARG A 615 31.72 -43.68 24.76
N PRO A 616 31.38 -44.78 24.08
CA PRO A 616 30.75 -45.91 24.73
C PRO A 616 31.78 -46.64 25.61
N SER A 617 31.46 -46.78 26.89
CA SER A 617 32.06 -47.78 27.79
C SER A 617 31.29 -49.10 27.64
N PRO A 618 31.93 -50.26 27.84
CA PRO A 618 31.35 -51.58 27.53
C PRO A 618 30.17 -51.97 28.42
#